data_AF-A0A352RBH1-F1
#
_entry.id   AF-A0A352RBH1-F1
#
_cell.length_a   1.000
_cell.length_b   1.000
_cell.length_c   1.000
_cell.angle_alpha   90.00
_cell.angle_beta   90.00
_cell.angle_gamma   90.00
#
_symmetry.space_group_name_H-M   'P 1'
#
loop_
_entity.id
_entity.type
_entity.pdbx_description
1 polymer ?
#
loop_
_entity_poly.entity_id
_entity_poly.type
_entity_poly.pdbx_seq_one_letter_code
_entity_poly.pdbx_strand_id
1 'polypeptide(L)'
;MRFVFILFISFLVANTTVAQDKNMSTQDRLKELARVKKEYDEQKKKEWDAYLVRVEESKIAKQQKKQADSIEKSKITTTVVKDDLGFTKCTSQELPYYKVKNYITKLEEINTFDNYIRKHIYNKFRYPEFAMDHELQGRVMVHFIIDKEGNPQIKEANGPKNGLILEEEAIRIIKSLPTAIPATCDGKPINIMYAIPINFQMQE
;
A
#
# COMPACT_ATOMS: atom_id res chain seq x y z
N MET A 1 -12.08 -4.53 -8.57
CA MET A 1 -12.08 -5.99 -8.88
C MET A 1 -13.13 -6.40 -9.91
N ARG A 2 -14.38 -5.91 -9.90
CA ARG A 2 -15.38 -6.31 -10.93
C ARG A 2 -15.19 -5.68 -12.31
N PHE A 3 -14.70 -4.44 -12.42
CA PHE A 3 -14.67 -3.74 -13.73
C PHE A 3 -13.52 -4.17 -14.66
N VAL A 4 -12.29 -4.39 -14.18
CA VAL A 4 -11.14 -4.74 -15.03
C VAL A 4 -11.24 -6.16 -15.61
N PHE A 5 -11.64 -7.15 -14.79
CA PHE A 5 -11.91 -8.52 -15.27
C PHE A 5 -13.01 -8.57 -16.33
N ILE A 6 -14.04 -7.71 -16.23
CA ILE A 6 -15.08 -7.62 -17.26
C ILE A 6 -14.49 -7.08 -18.57
N LEU A 7 -13.58 -6.10 -18.54
CA LEU A 7 -12.99 -5.52 -19.75
C LEU A 7 -12.05 -6.49 -20.47
N PHE A 8 -11.22 -7.23 -19.73
CA PHE A 8 -10.36 -8.26 -20.29
C PHE A 8 -11.17 -9.41 -20.92
N ILE A 9 -12.24 -9.86 -20.24
CA ILE A 9 -13.19 -10.83 -20.79
C ILE A 9 -13.89 -10.27 -22.02
N SER A 10 -14.29 -8.99 -22.03
CA SER A 10 -14.93 -8.33 -23.17
C SER A 10 -14.03 -8.30 -24.40
N PHE A 11 -12.75 -7.97 -24.21
CA PHE A 11 -11.76 -7.95 -25.29
C PHE A 11 -11.45 -9.35 -25.82
N LEU A 12 -11.29 -10.34 -24.93
CA LEU A 12 -11.10 -11.75 -25.33
C LEU A 12 -12.31 -12.30 -26.08
N VAL A 13 -13.52 -12.07 -25.57
CA VAL A 13 -14.77 -12.49 -26.20
C VAL A 13 -14.95 -11.80 -27.56
N ALA A 14 -14.68 -10.49 -27.66
CA ALA A 14 -14.70 -9.77 -28.93
C ALA A 14 -13.71 -10.36 -29.94
N ASN A 15 -12.47 -10.62 -29.53
CA ASN A 15 -11.46 -11.25 -30.39
C ASN A 15 -11.86 -12.66 -30.83
N THR A 16 -12.44 -13.48 -29.94
CA THR A 16 -12.91 -14.82 -30.31
C THR A 16 -14.10 -14.76 -31.28
N THR A 17 -15.04 -13.84 -31.08
CA THR A 17 -16.21 -13.70 -31.98
C THR A 17 -15.81 -13.25 -33.38
N VAL A 18 -14.95 -12.23 -33.48
CA VAL A 18 -14.40 -11.74 -34.76
C VAL A 18 -13.60 -12.83 -35.48
N ALA A 19 -12.86 -13.68 -34.74
CA ALA A 19 -12.11 -14.80 -35.31
C ALA A 19 -13.00 -15.97 -35.77
N GLN A 20 -14.12 -16.23 -35.07
CA GLN A 20 -15.01 -17.37 -35.32
C GLN A 20 -16.12 -17.07 -36.35
N ASP A 21 -16.32 -15.82 -36.75
CA ASP A 21 -17.31 -15.46 -37.78
C ASP A 21 -16.86 -15.91 -39.17
N LYS A 22 -17.25 -17.13 -39.55
CA LYS A 22 -16.92 -17.76 -40.85
C LYS A 22 -17.46 -17.00 -42.07
N ASN A 23 -18.36 -16.03 -41.89
CA ASN A 23 -18.96 -15.25 -42.98
C ASN A 23 -18.23 -13.92 -43.25
N MET A 24 -17.28 -13.51 -42.41
CA MET A 24 -16.58 -12.23 -42.54
C MET A 24 -15.27 -12.38 -43.33
N SER A 25 -15.07 -11.51 -44.34
CA SER A 25 -13.84 -11.46 -45.15
C SER A 25 -12.62 -11.15 -44.28
N THR A 26 -11.44 -11.63 -44.70
CA THR A 26 -10.15 -11.33 -44.03
C THR A 26 -9.93 -9.83 -43.86
N GLN A 27 -10.33 -9.02 -44.85
CA GLN A 27 -10.20 -7.57 -44.81
C GLN A 27 -11.13 -6.93 -43.76
N ASP A 28 -12.35 -7.44 -43.63
CA ASP A 28 -13.33 -6.95 -42.65
C ASP A 28 -12.92 -7.35 -41.22
N ARG A 29 -12.39 -8.58 -41.04
CA ARG A 29 -11.78 -9.02 -39.77
C ARG A 29 -10.64 -8.11 -39.34
N LEU A 30 -9.73 -7.76 -40.25
CA LEU A 30 -8.61 -6.85 -39.96
C LEU A 30 -9.12 -5.45 -39.58
N LYS A 31 -10.15 -4.95 -40.26
CA LYS A 31 -10.75 -3.64 -39.97
C LYS A 31 -11.41 -3.62 -38.58
N GLU A 32 -12.15 -4.66 -38.22
CA GLU A 32 -12.77 -4.78 -36.90
C GLU A 32 -11.74 -4.94 -35.79
N LEU A 33 -10.70 -5.76 -35.98
CA LEU A 33 -9.60 -5.87 -35.01
C LEU A 33 -8.89 -4.52 -34.80
N ALA A 34 -8.66 -3.76 -35.87
CA ALA A 34 -8.08 -2.43 -35.77
C ALA A 34 -9.00 -1.45 -35.00
N ARG A 35 -10.32 -1.52 -35.23
CA ARG A 35 -11.32 -0.72 -34.49
C ARG A 35 -11.30 -1.06 -32.99
N VAL A 36 -11.38 -2.34 -32.65
CA VAL A 36 -11.39 -2.83 -31.26
C VAL A 36 -10.09 -2.46 -30.54
N LYS A 37 -8.94 -2.60 -31.20
CA LYS A 37 -7.64 -2.16 -30.66
C LYS A 37 -7.63 -0.66 -30.37
N LYS A 38 -8.13 0.16 -31.29
CA LYS A 38 -8.20 1.61 -31.11
C LYS A 38 -9.10 1.99 -29.91
N GLU A 39 -10.27 1.37 -29.79
CA GLU A 39 -11.18 1.59 -28.67
C GLU A 39 -10.55 1.19 -27.32
N TYR A 40 -9.85 0.06 -27.30
CA TYR A 40 -9.09 -0.39 -26.13
C TYR A 40 -7.99 0.61 -25.74
N ASP A 41 -7.21 1.10 -26.70
CA ASP A 41 -6.13 2.08 -26.48
C ASP A 41 -6.71 3.41 -25.95
N GLU A 42 -7.84 3.88 -26.49
CA GLU A 42 -8.55 5.08 -26.03
C GLU A 42 -9.08 4.91 -24.60
N GLN A 43 -9.61 3.73 -24.27
CA GLN A 43 -10.07 3.42 -22.92
C GLN A 43 -8.92 3.38 -21.91
N LYS A 44 -7.80 2.73 -22.25
CA LYS A 44 -6.59 2.68 -21.40
C LYS A 44 -6.07 4.09 -21.12
N LYS A 45 -6.03 4.95 -22.15
CA LYS A 45 -5.64 6.36 -21.99
C LYS A 45 -6.56 7.11 -21.02
N LYS A 46 -7.87 6.95 -21.16
CA LYS A 46 -8.85 7.59 -20.28
C LYS A 46 -8.69 7.15 -18.82
N GLU A 47 -8.43 5.85 -18.59
CA GLU A 47 -8.18 5.32 -17.25
C GLU A 47 -6.90 5.89 -16.65
N TRP A 48 -5.82 5.96 -17.43
CA TRP A 48 -4.56 6.57 -17.03
C TRP A 48 -4.71 8.05 -16.68
N ASP A 49 -5.41 8.84 -17.50
CA ASP A 49 -5.65 10.25 -17.25
C ASP A 49 -6.45 10.47 -15.95
N ALA A 50 -7.48 9.64 -15.71
CA ALA A 50 -8.23 9.66 -14.45
C ALA A 50 -7.35 9.28 -13.25
N TYR A 51 -6.44 8.32 -13.42
CA TYR A 51 -5.48 7.95 -12.38
C TYR A 51 -4.50 9.09 -12.06
N LEU A 52 -4.01 9.82 -13.06
CA LEU A 52 -3.12 10.96 -12.83
C LEU A 52 -3.79 12.08 -12.03
N VAL A 53 -5.08 12.33 -12.27
CA VAL A 53 -5.86 13.27 -11.45
C VAL A 53 -5.88 12.81 -9.99
N ARG A 54 -6.19 11.53 -9.73
CA ARG A 54 -6.18 10.96 -8.38
C ARG A 54 -4.81 11.04 -7.71
N VAL A 55 -3.73 10.82 -8.46
CA VAL A 55 -2.34 11.00 -7.97
C VAL A 55 -2.11 12.43 -7.52
N GLU A 56 -2.56 13.42 -8.30
CA GLU A 56 -2.38 14.83 -7.95
C GLU A 56 -3.22 15.23 -6.75
N GLU A 57 -4.48 14.80 -6.69
CA GLU A 57 -5.35 14.98 -5.51
C GLU A 57 -4.71 14.42 -4.24
N SER A 58 -4.11 13.23 -4.31
CA SER A 58 -3.40 12.62 -3.17
C SER A 58 -2.20 13.45 -2.73
N LYS A 59 -1.41 13.99 -3.66
CA LYS A 59 -0.28 14.88 -3.31
C LYS A 59 -0.77 16.16 -2.62
N ILE A 60 -1.82 16.78 -3.16
CA ILE A 60 -2.43 17.98 -2.58
C ILE A 60 -2.91 17.68 -1.15
N ALA A 61 -3.61 16.56 -0.94
CA ALA A 61 -4.07 16.13 0.38
C ALA A 61 -2.92 15.91 1.37
N LYS A 62 -1.82 15.26 0.94
CA LYS A 62 -0.62 15.08 1.77
C LYS A 62 0.02 16.43 2.16
N GLN A 63 0.10 17.38 1.21
CA GLN A 63 0.63 18.71 1.47
C GLN A 63 -0.22 19.50 2.46
N GLN A 64 -1.55 19.46 2.29
CA GLN A 64 -2.50 20.09 3.21
C GLN A 64 -2.40 19.50 4.63
N LYS A 65 -2.32 18.17 4.75
CA LYS A 65 -2.12 17.49 6.04
C LYS A 65 -0.83 17.96 6.73
N LYS A 66 0.29 18.00 6.00
CA LYS A 66 1.57 18.48 6.55
C LYS A 66 1.50 19.93 7.03
N GLN A 67 0.79 20.79 6.28
CA GLN A 67 0.58 22.18 6.67
C GLN A 67 -0.29 22.27 7.94
N ALA A 68 -1.36 21.49 8.03
CA ALA A 68 -2.21 21.42 9.22
C ALA A 68 -1.44 20.93 10.46
N ASP A 69 -0.68 19.83 10.35
CA ASP A 69 0.15 19.28 11.44
C ASP A 69 1.18 20.32 11.92
N SER A 70 1.74 21.11 11.00
CA SER A 70 2.70 22.18 11.32
C SER A 70 2.05 23.34 12.09
N ILE A 71 0.81 23.69 11.75
CA ILE A 71 0.02 24.74 12.43
C ILE A 71 -0.44 24.26 13.81
N GLU A 72 -0.81 22.99 13.96
CA GLU A 72 -1.18 22.42 15.26
C GLU A 72 0.02 22.42 16.21
N LYS A 73 1.21 22.00 15.73
CA LYS A 73 2.45 22.01 16.52
C LYS A 73 2.85 23.42 16.97
N SER A 74 2.66 24.44 16.12
CA SER A 74 2.96 25.83 16.49
C SER A 74 1.97 26.39 17.53
N LYS A 75 0.68 26.06 17.44
CA LYS A 75 -0.33 26.45 18.44
C LYS A 75 -0.03 25.85 19.82
N ILE A 76 0.34 24.56 19.87
CA ILE A 76 0.72 23.89 21.12
C ILE A 76 1.97 24.53 21.74
N THR A 77 2.92 24.99 20.91
CA THR A 77 4.15 25.66 21.37
C THR A 77 3.87 27.02 22.02
N THR A 78 2.76 27.71 21.68
CA THR A 78 2.40 29.01 22.28
C THR A 78 1.63 28.88 23.60
N THR A 79 0.97 27.76 23.86
CA THR A 79 0.13 27.55 25.07
C THR A 79 0.83 26.91 26.26
N VAL A 80 2.08 26.43 26.14
CA VAL A 80 2.80 25.76 27.24
C VAL A 80 4.00 26.61 27.68
N VAL A 81 3.78 27.50 28.65
CA VAL A 81 4.86 28.00 29.50
C VAL A 81 5.12 26.95 30.59
N LYS A 82 6.36 26.45 30.63
CA LYS A 82 6.99 25.70 31.74
C LYS A 82 6.19 24.51 32.29
N ASP A 83 6.30 23.37 31.62
CA ASP A 83 6.40 22.12 32.35
C ASP A 83 7.69 21.43 31.91
N ASP A 84 8.45 20.96 32.88
CA ASP A 84 9.74 20.30 32.74
C ASP A 84 9.70 19.30 31.58
N LEU A 85 10.51 19.53 30.54
CA LEU A 85 10.78 18.53 29.50
C LEU A 85 11.68 17.45 30.10
N GLY A 86 11.14 16.71 31.07
CA GLY A 86 11.68 15.46 31.55
C GLY A 86 11.65 14.48 30.39
N PHE A 87 12.74 14.39 29.63
CA PHE A 87 13.05 13.20 28.86
C PHE A 87 12.96 12.04 29.85
N THR A 88 11.84 11.31 29.84
CA THR A 88 11.69 10.12 30.66
C THR A 88 12.72 9.13 30.11
N LYS A 89 13.87 9.06 30.77
CA LYS A 89 14.99 8.23 30.36
C LYS A 89 14.52 6.78 30.37
N CYS A 90 14.38 6.19 29.19
CA CYS A 90 14.09 4.78 29.06
C CYS A 90 15.34 3.99 29.42
N THR A 91 15.29 3.23 30.51
CA THR A 91 16.47 2.45 30.94
C THR A 91 16.49 1.07 30.29
N SER A 92 15.31 0.45 30.20
CA SER A 92 15.10 -0.84 29.55
C SER A 92 13.96 -0.75 28.55
N GLN A 93 14.27 -0.88 27.26
CA GLN A 93 13.30 -0.87 26.18
C GLN A 93 13.13 -2.27 25.59
N GLU A 94 11.89 -2.75 25.53
CA GLU A 94 11.53 -3.97 24.82
C GLU A 94 10.75 -3.61 23.55
N LEU A 95 11.12 -4.23 22.43
CA LEU A 95 10.44 -4.02 21.15
C LEU A 95 9.13 -4.80 21.09
N PRO A 96 8.18 -4.38 20.23
CA PRO A 96 6.99 -5.18 19.97
C PRO A 96 7.36 -6.58 19.49
N TYR A 97 6.46 -7.52 19.69
CA TYR A 97 6.61 -8.89 19.19
C TYR A 97 5.25 -9.57 19.06
N TYR A 98 5.25 -10.77 18.47
CA TYR A 98 4.08 -11.62 18.36
C TYR A 98 4.34 -12.95 19.04
N LYS A 99 3.33 -13.51 19.67
CA LYS A 99 3.35 -14.90 20.14
C LYS A 99 2.76 -15.79 19.07
N VAL A 100 3.48 -16.83 18.68
CA VAL A 100 3.04 -17.81 17.70
C VAL A 100 3.04 -19.18 18.35
N LYS A 101 1.94 -19.92 18.19
CA LYS A 101 1.84 -21.28 18.70
C LYS A 101 2.54 -22.25 17.75
N ASN A 102 3.53 -22.98 18.25
CA ASN A 102 4.12 -24.09 17.51
C ASN A 102 3.18 -25.31 17.58
N TYR A 103 2.78 -25.83 16.42
CA TYR A 103 1.81 -26.93 16.36
C TYR A 103 2.40 -28.29 16.75
N ILE A 104 3.73 -28.46 16.65
CA ILE A 104 4.44 -29.69 17.00
C ILE A 104 4.66 -29.74 18.50
N THR A 105 5.30 -28.71 19.06
CA THR A 105 5.65 -28.68 20.48
C THR A 105 4.49 -28.23 21.38
N LYS A 106 3.45 -27.63 20.78
CA LYS A 106 2.32 -26.97 21.46
C LYS A 106 2.72 -25.77 22.33
N LEU A 107 3.98 -25.33 22.27
CA LEU A 107 4.49 -24.19 23.04
C LEU A 107 4.24 -22.87 22.30
N GLU A 108 4.16 -21.78 23.06
CA GLU A 108 4.18 -20.43 22.52
C GLU A 108 5.63 -19.99 22.31
N GLU A 109 5.93 -19.54 21.10
CA GLU A 109 7.23 -19.01 20.71
C GLU A 109 7.10 -17.52 20.41
N ILE A 110 8.12 -16.76 20.82
CA ILE A 110 8.22 -15.34 20.48
C ILE A 110 8.73 -15.21 19.05
N ASN A 111 7.95 -14.53 18.22
CA ASN A 111 8.36 -14.07 16.91
C ASN A 111 8.61 -12.56 17.00
N THR A 112 9.86 -12.16 16.79
CA THR A 112 10.24 -10.74 16.80
C THR A 112 9.44 -9.97 15.75
N PHE A 113 9.19 -8.69 15.99
CA PHE A 113 8.39 -7.87 15.08
C PHE A 113 8.95 -7.87 13.66
N ASP A 114 10.27 -7.73 13.50
CA ASP A 114 10.95 -7.69 12.19
C ASP A 114 10.78 -9.00 11.40
N ASN A 115 10.87 -10.14 12.08
CA ASN A 115 10.68 -11.45 11.45
C ASN A 115 9.21 -11.67 11.06
N TYR A 116 8.29 -11.29 11.95
CA TYR A 116 6.86 -11.39 11.68
C TYR A 116 6.47 -10.51 10.48
N ILE A 117 6.86 -9.24 10.49
CA ILE A 117 6.45 -8.28 9.47
C ILE A 117 7.01 -8.63 8.10
N ARG A 118 8.25 -9.10 8.01
CA ARG A 118 8.84 -9.60 6.75
C ARG A 118 7.99 -10.74 6.16
N LYS A 119 7.63 -11.73 6.99
CA LYS A 119 6.77 -12.85 6.58
C LYS A 119 5.36 -12.39 6.21
N HIS A 120 4.80 -11.48 7.00
CA HIS A 120 3.46 -10.92 6.75
C HIS A 120 3.40 -10.16 5.43
N ILE A 121 4.39 -9.31 5.15
CA ILE A 121 4.52 -8.61 3.87
C ILE A 121 4.57 -9.62 2.75
N TYR A 122 5.47 -10.61 2.80
CA TYR A 122 5.57 -11.66 1.79
C TYR A 122 4.23 -12.39 1.55
N ASN A 123 3.57 -12.84 2.61
CA ASN A 123 2.33 -13.61 2.54
C ASN A 123 1.13 -12.78 2.05
N LYS A 124 1.13 -11.48 2.33
CA LYS A 124 0.03 -10.57 1.95
C LYS A 124 0.32 -9.79 0.68
N PHE A 125 1.53 -9.85 0.13
CA PHE A 125 1.94 -9.09 -1.03
C PHE A 125 1.08 -9.44 -2.25
N ARG A 126 0.55 -8.42 -2.91
CA ARG A 126 -0.09 -8.56 -4.22
C ARG A 126 0.39 -7.42 -5.09
N TYR A 127 0.83 -7.73 -6.30
CA TYR A 127 1.16 -6.69 -7.26
C TYR A 127 -0.16 -6.14 -7.85
N PRO A 128 -0.45 -4.82 -7.75
CA PRO A 128 -1.67 -4.27 -8.34
C PRO A 128 -1.68 -4.43 -9.87
N GLU A 129 -2.74 -5.00 -10.44
CA GLU A 129 -2.88 -5.23 -11.89
C GLU A 129 -2.69 -3.93 -12.69
N PHE A 130 -3.35 -2.84 -12.27
CA PHE A 130 -3.18 -1.52 -12.89
C PHE A 130 -1.71 -1.06 -12.91
N ALA A 131 -0.94 -1.40 -11.87
CA ALA A 131 0.48 -1.09 -11.82
C ALA A 131 1.29 -1.95 -12.79
N MET A 132 0.91 -3.21 -13.00
CA MET A 132 1.53 -4.08 -14.01
C MET A 132 1.25 -3.56 -15.42
N ASP A 133 0.00 -3.22 -15.73
CA ASP A 133 -0.43 -2.76 -17.06
C ASP A 133 0.22 -1.43 -17.49
N HIS A 134 0.67 -0.65 -16.51
CA HIS A 134 1.31 0.66 -16.69
C HIS A 134 2.78 0.67 -16.23
N GLU A 135 3.37 -0.51 -16.01
CA GLU A 135 4.79 -0.69 -15.67
C GLU A 135 5.24 0.15 -14.46
N LEU A 136 4.33 0.39 -13.51
CA LEU A 136 4.60 1.17 -12.31
C LEU A 136 5.37 0.32 -11.30
N GLN A 137 6.65 0.62 -11.14
CA GLN A 137 7.54 -0.07 -10.22
C GLN A 137 8.22 0.89 -9.24
N GLY A 138 8.73 0.35 -8.14
CA GLY A 138 9.63 1.06 -7.24
C GLY A 138 9.48 0.68 -5.78
N ARG A 139 10.17 1.42 -4.93
CA ARG A 139 10.13 1.26 -3.47
C ARG A 139 9.09 2.18 -2.87
N VAL A 140 8.21 1.63 -2.03
CA VAL A 140 7.31 2.38 -1.17
C VAL A 140 7.83 2.33 0.26
N MET A 141 8.07 3.49 0.87
CA MET A 141 8.42 3.61 2.28
C MET A 141 7.17 3.91 3.10
N VAL A 142 6.81 3.01 4.01
CA VAL A 142 5.63 3.17 4.88
C VAL A 142 6.08 3.54 6.28
N HIS A 143 5.64 4.70 6.76
CA HIS A 143 5.84 5.12 8.14
C HIS A 143 4.55 4.93 8.93
N PHE A 144 4.67 4.24 10.06
CA PHE A 144 3.54 3.92 10.92
C PHE A 144 4.00 3.79 12.36
N ILE A 145 3.04 3.84 13.28
CA ILE A 145 3.28 3.64 14.71
C ILE A 145 2.63 2.32 15.11
N ILE A 146 3.31 1.55 15.97
CA ILE A 146 2.63 0.56 16.82
C ILE A 146 2.30 1.29 18.12
N ASP A 147 1.00 1.44 18.40
CA ASP A 147 0.54 2.15 19.59
C ASP A 147 0.72 1.32 20.87
N LYS A 148 0.38 1.92 22.01
CA LYS A 148 0.47 1.29 23.34
C LYS A 148 -0.44 0.05 23.47
N GLU A 149 -1.45 -0.05 22.61
CA GLU A 149 -2.38 -1.16 22.51
C GLU A 149 -1.91 -2.21 21.49
N GLY A 150 -0.78 -1.98 20.81
CA GLY A 150 -0.18 -2.88 19.85
C GLY A 150 -0.74 -2.78 18.43
N ASN A 151 -1.58 -1.78 18.13
CA ASN A 151 -2.24 -1.63 16.85
C ASN A 151 -1.40 -0.77 15.88
N PRO A 152 -1.40 -1.10 14.58
CA PRO A 152 -0.69 -0.32 13.56
C PRO A 152 -1.48 0.93 13.16
N GLN A 153 -0.85 2.10 13.27
CA GLN A 153 -1.38 3.38 12.82
C GLN A 153 -0.51 3.98 11.72
N ILE A 154 -1.02 3.98 10.49
CA ILE A 154 -0.32 4.56 9.33
C ILE A 154 -0.18 6.08 9.50
N LYS A 155 1.04 6.60 9.37
CA LYS A 155 1.31 8.04 9.34
C LYS A 155 1.42 8.56 7.91
N GLU A 156 2.21 7.86 7.10
CA GLU A 156 2.42 8.16 5.70
C GLU A 156 2.92 6.93 4.93
N ALA A 157 2.67 6.92 3.63
CA ALA A 157 3.33 6.04 2.68
C ALA A 157 3.80 6.88 1.51
N ASN A 158 5.06 6.71 1.11
CA ASN A 158 5.70 7.49 0.06
C ASN A 158 6.32 6.53 -0.94
N GLY A 159 5.79 6.56 -2.16
CA GLY A 159 6.21 5.71 -3.27
C GLY A 159 6.93 6.47 -4.38
N PRO A 160 7.22 5.78 -5.50
CA PRO A 160 7.79 6.40 -6.69
C PRO A 160 6.80 7.38 -7.35
N LYS A 161 7.27 8.14 -8.34
CA LYS A 161 6.41 9.02 -9.14
C LYS A 161 5.23 8.23 -9.72
N ASN A 162 4.02 8.78 -9.59
CA ASN A 162 2.78 8.12 -10.01
C ASN A 162 2.52 6.77 -9.32
N GLY A 163 3.20 6.44 -8.23
CA GLY A 163 3.10 5.17 -7.52
C GLY A 163 1.99 5.10 -6.48
N LEU A 164 0.95 5.94 -6.56
CA LEU A 164 -0.15 5.98 -5.57
C LEU A 164 -0.79 4.60 -5.36
N ILE A 165 -1.00 3.84 -6.44
CA ILE A 165 -1.55 2.49 -6.36
C ILE A 165 -0.65 1.52 -5.57
N LEU A 166 0.68 1.70 -5.64
CA LEU A 166 1.65 0.93 -4.87
C LEU A 166 1.64 1.34 -3.40
N GLU A 167 1.48 2.64 -3.12
CA GLU A 167 1.31 3.16 -1.76
C GLU A 167 0.07 2.58 -1.08
N GLU A 168 -1.05 2.51 -1.80
CA GLU A 168 -2.31 1.95 -1.31
C GLU A 168 -2.18 0.47 -0.95
N GLU A 169 -1.49 -0.28 -1.79
CA GLU A 169 -1.23 -1.69 -1.55
C GLU A 169 -0.28 -1.92 -0.36
N ALA A 170 0.76 -1.11 -0.26
CA ALA A 170 1.66 -1.11 0.90
C ALA A 170 0.89 -0.79 2.20
N ILE A 171 0.02 0.23 2.18
CA ILE A 171 -0.86 0.60 3.28
C ILE A 171 -1.79 -0.57 3.65
N ARG A 172 -2.38 -1.25 2.65
CA ARG A 172 -3.27 -2.40 2.89
C ARG A 172 -2.54 -3.53 3.61
N ILE A 173 -1.30 -3.82 3.22
CA ILE A 173 -0.47 -4.85 3.86
C ILE A 173 -0.24 -4.50 5.33
N ILE A 174 0.23 -3.28 5.63
CA ILE A 174 0.55 -2.86 7.00
C ILE A 174 -0.72 -2.75 7.86
N LYS A 175 -1.82 -2.21 7.34
CA LYS A 175 -3.12 -2.16 8.06
C LYS A 175 -3.69 -3.54 8.38
N SER A 176 -3.26 -4.58 7.68
CA SER A 176 -3.69 -5.96 7.92
C SER A 176 -2.83 -6.71 8.95
N LEU A 177 -1.82 -6.06 9.54
CA LEU A 177 -1.08 -6.63 10.66
C LEU A 177 -2.05 -6.89 11.83
N PRO A 178 -1.95 -8.04 12.51
CA PRO A 178 -2.66 -8.23 13.76
C PRO A 178 -2.10 -7.32 14.85
N THR A 179 -2.85 -7.19 15.94
CA THR A 179 -2.37 -6.50 17.14
C THR A 179 -1.13 -7.20 17.68
N ALA A 180 -0.04 -6.44 17.79
CA ALA A 180 1.21 -6.90 18.38
C ALA A 180 1.14 -6.84 19.91
N ILE A 181 2.05 -7.55 20.58
CA ILE A 181 2.38 -7.19 21.95
C ILE A 181 3.19 -5.88 21.86
N PRO A 182 2.77 -4.80 22.54
CA PRO A 182 3.34 -3.48 22.36
C PRO A 182 4.78 -3.40 22.84
N ALA A 183 5.51 -2.39 22.35
CA ALA A 183 6.80 -2.05 22.90
C ALA A 183 6.62 -1.54 24.34
N THR A 184 7.58 -1.83 25.20
CA THR A 184 7.58 -1.33 26.57
C THR A 184 8.85 -0.54 26.86
N CYS A 185 8.73 0.42 27.75
CA CYS A 185 9.84 1.14 28.34
C CYS A 185 9.69 1.07 29.85
N ASP A 186 10.66 0.47 30.53
CA ASP A 186 10.64 0.22 31.97
C ASP A 186 9.31 -0.42 32.43
N GLY A 187 8.83 -1.39 31.64
CA GLY A 187 7.59 -2.13 31.86
C GLY A 187 6.30 -1.41 31.45
N LYS A 188 6.37 -0.16 30.98
CA LYS A 188 5.19 0.62 30.55
C LYS A 188 5.04 0.60 29.02
N PRO A 189 3.84 0.32 28.47
CA PRO A 189 3.61 0.38 27.03
C PRO A 189 3.90 1.77 26.44
N ILE A 190 4.60 1.80 25.31
CA ILE A 190 4.94 3.01 24.58
C ILE A 190 4.54 2.93 23.10
N ASN A 191 4.33 4.09 22.49
CA ASN A 191 4.21 4.20 21.04
C ASN A 191 5.61 4.08 20.43
N ILE A 192 5.77 3.23 19.42
CA ILE A 192 7.03 3.11 18.67
C ILE A 192 6.78 3.32 17.18
N MET A 193 7.64 4.12 16.54
CA MET A 193 7.53 4.43 15.11
C MET A 193 8.41 3.49 14.29
N TYR A 194 7.84 2.97 13.22
CA TYR A 194 8.51 2.13 12.22
C TYR A 194 8.48 2.80 10.86
N ALA A 195 9.51 2.51 10.07
CA ALA A 195 9.60 2.90 8.67
C ALA A 195 10.06 1.68 7.86
N ILE A 196 9.17 1.11 7.06
CA ILE A 196 9.41 -0.16 6.37
C ILE A 196 9.37 0.03 4.84
N PRO A 197 10.44 -0.36 4.13
CA PRO A 197 10.44 -0.36 2.68
C PRO A 197 9.76 -1.62 2.12
N ILE A 198 8.83 -1.43 1.19
CA ILE A 198 8.22 -2.49 0.38
C ILE A 198 8.61 -2.25 -1.07
N ASN A 199 9.31 -3.21 -1.69
CA ASN A 199 9.76 -3.11 -3.07
C ASN A 199 8.74 -3.76 -4.00
N PHE A 200 8.23 -3.01 -4.96
CA PHE A 200 7.41 -3.50 -6.06
C PHE A 200 8.26 -3.56 -7.32
N GLN A 201 8.69 -4.76 -7.70
CA GLN A 201 9.49 -5.00 -8.90
C GLN A 201 8.84 -6.15 -9.67
N MET A 202 8.67 -5.99 -10.98
CA MET A 202 8.24 -7.10 -11.83
C MET A 202 9.47 -8.00 -12.01
N GLN A 203 9.26 -9.30 -11.90
CA GLN A 203 10.28 -10.28 -12.25
C GLN A 203 10.38 -10.30 -13.78
N GLU A 204 11.61 -10.28 -14.30
CA GLU A 204 11.90 -10.50 -15.73
C GLU A 204 11.53 -11.92 -16.17
#